data_AF-A0A7V5G6D3-F1
#
_entry.id   AF-A0A7V5G6D3-F1
#
_cell.length_a   1.000
_cell.length_b   1.000
_cell.length_c   1.000
_cell.angle_alpha   90.00
_cell.angle_beta   90.00
_cell.angle_gamma   90.00
#
_symmetry.space_group_name_H-M   'P 1'
#
loop_
_entity.id
_entity.type
_entity.pdbx_description
1 polymer ?
#
loop_
_entity_poly.entity_id
_entity_poly.type
_entity_poly.pdbx_seq_one_letter_code
_entity_poly.pdbx_strand_id
1 'polypeptide(L)'
;RSGTPLGDDDTYFYHTYTDFVSKFPAHLEKYGIRVLKTNYGSTGEGVYLVSKKDDGSIFSVEAVNNQKFYFDDIDEFLHKFEVNFEEDDEHAAYFQGKAGFVGCRYLERISEGEIRVLLVNDKAISVVHKKPQEGEFSATLFSGAQYKYESPEDPKWKDVVKLTQKGLKKHIKPFLMGQNYPLLWTMDYILDYNKDGSDKYVLSEINCSCVGITSDLQYAKEIAKVFKK
;
A
#
# COMPACT_ATOMS: atom_id res chain seq x y z
N ARG A 1 13.35 1.00 -8.84
CA ARG A 1 12.70 -0.23 -9.36
C ARG A 1 12.65 -1.24 -8.24
N SER A 2 11.51 -1.89 -8.06
CA SER A 2 11.18 -2.75 -6.91
C SER A 2 12.03 -4.02 -6.81
N GLY A 3 12.72 -4.45 -7.90
CA GLY A 3 13.55 -5.67 -7.89
C GLY A 3 12.73 -6.96 -7.71
N THR A 4 11.40 -6.87 -7.77
CA THR A 4 10.46 -7.97 -7.59
C THR A 4 9.26 -7.77 -8.54
N PRO A 5 8.72 -8.85 -9.13
CA PRO A 5 7.51 -8.78 -9.95
C PRO A 5 6.23 -8.55 -9.13
N LEU A 6 6.33 -8.44 -7.80
CA LEU A 6 5.16 -8.25 -6.93
C LEU A 6 4.62 -6.83 -6.97
N GLY A 7 5.50 -5.83 -6.91
CA GLY A 7 5.12 -4.42 -6.89
C GLY A 7 5.13 -3.80 -8.29
N ASP A 8 4.71 -2.54 -8.37
CA ASP A 8 4.74 -1.78 -9.61
C ASP A 8 6.18 -1.30 -9.94
N ASP A 9 6.54 -1.31 -11.22
CA ASP A 9 7.87 -0.88 -11.68
C ASP A 9 8.05 0.65 -11.58
N ASP A 10 6.95 1.40 -11.59
CA ASP A 10 6.93 2.85 -11.42
C ASP A 10 6.96 3.27 -9.95
N THR A 11 7.05 2.35 -8.98
CA THR A 11 7.25 2.73 -7.57
C THR A 11 8.65 3.30 -7.34
N TYR A 12 8.69 4.45 -6.66
CA TYR A 12 9.92 5.15 -6.30
C TYR A 12 9.83 5.71 -4.88
N PHE A 13 10.89 5.59 -4.09
CA PHE A 13 10.96 6.19 -2.76
C PHE A 13 11.84 7.45 -2.82
N TYR A 14 11.22 8.60 -2.58
CA TYR A 14 11.90 9.87 -2.39
C TYR A 14 12.36 9.95 -0.93
N HIS A 15 13.66 9.79 -0.72
CA HIS A 15 14.25 9.75 0.62
C HIS A 15 14.61 11.14 1.18
N THR A 16 14.74 12.13 0.30
CA THR A 16 15.12 13.50 0.68
C THR A 16 14.27 14.48 -0.11
N TYR A 17 14.10 15.69 0.45
CA TYR A 17 13.36 16.74 -0.24
C TYR A 17 13.98 17.10 -1.60
N THR A 18 15.31 17.17 -1.68
CA THR A 18 16.02 17.42 -2.95
C THR A 18 15.74 16.32 -4.00
N ASP A 19 15.69 15.06 -3.59
CA ASP A 19 15.35 13.94 -4.48
C ASP A 19 13.88 14.02 -4.94
N PHE A 20 12.99 14.46 -4.05
CA PHE A 20 11.57 14.68 -4.36
C PHE A 20 11.39 15.79 -5.39
N VAL A 21 11.91 16.98 -5.13
CA VAL A 21 11.85 18.15 -6.02
C VAL A 21 12.42 17.82 -7.40
N SER A 22 13.55 17.12 -7.46
CA SER A 22 14.22 16.82 -8.73
C SER A 22 13.55 15.75 -9.58
N LYS A 23 12.77 14.82 -8.99
CA LYS A 23 12.23 13.65 -9.71
C LYS A 23 10.71 13.59 -9.76
N PHE A 24 10.02 14.03 -8.71
CA PHE A 24 8.56 13.92 -8.63
C PHE A 24 7.84 14.62 -9.78
N PRO A 25 8.21 15.84 -10.23
CA PRO A 25 7.52 16.50 -11.35
C PRO A 25 7.48 15.63 -12.61
N ALA A 26 8.61 15.05 -13.02
CA ALA A 26 8.67 14.17 -14.19
C ALA A 26 7.87 12.87 -13.99
N HIS A 27 7.88 12.32 -12.76
CA HIS A 27 7.11 11.14 -12.40
C HIS A 27 5.60 11.38 -12.38
N LEU A 28 5.17 12.60 -12.02
CA LEU A 28 3.77 13.03 -12.08
C LEU A 28 3.35 13.26 -13.53
N GLU A 29 4.18 13.95 -14.33
CA GLU A 29 3.89 14.26 -15.75
C GLU A 29 3.59 13.02 -16.58
N LYS A 30 4.27 11.90 -16.30
CA LYS A 30 4.12 10.64 -17.04
C LYS A 30 2.67 10.15 -17.11
N TYR A 31 1.86 10.40 -16.08
CA TYR A 31 0.48 9.93 -15.99
C TYR A 31 -0.54 11.03 -15.65
N GLY A 32 -0.08 12.23 -15.29
CA GLY A 32 -0.93 13.32 -14.76
C GLY A 32 -1.52 13.04 -13.38
N ILE A 33 -1.34 11.85 -12.82
CA ILE A 33 -1.86 11.43 -11.53
C ILE A 33 -0.92 10.44 -10.84
N ARG A 34 -0.78 10.58 -9.52
CA ARG A 34 0.13 9.75 -8.73
C ARG A 34 -0.33 9.65 -7.28
N VAL A 35 -0.02 8.53 -6.63
CA VAL A 35 -0.23 8.34 -5.19
C VAL A 35 1.09 8.56 -4.48
N LEU A 36 1.11 9.42 -3.48
CA LEU A 36 2.20 9.56 -2.51
C LEU A 36 1.78 8.94 -1.19
N LYS A 37 2.65 8.13 -0.59
CA LYS A 37 2.44 7.56 0.74
C LYS A 37 3.62 7.91 1.62
N THR A 38 3.40 8.48 2.79
CA THR A 38 4.46 8.58 3.78
C THR A 38 4.96 7.18 4.12
N ASN A 39 6.25 7.06 4.40
CA ASN A 39 6.87 5.76 4.70
C ASN A 39 6.48 5.22 6.09
N TYR A 40 5.80 6.03 6.89
CA TYR A 40 5.17 5.66 8.15
C TYR A 40 3.76 6.26 8.21
N GLY A 41 2.83 5.51 8.77
CA GLY A 41 1.41 5.83 8.80
C GLY A 41 0.59 4.55 8.74
N SER A 42 -0.68 4.63 9.13
CA SER A 42 -1.62 3.52 8.95
C SER A 42 -2.98 4.07 8.58
N THR A 43 -3.88 3.22 8.09
CA THR A 43 -5.30 3.57 7.91
C THR A 43 -5.60 4.69 6.90
N GLY A 44 -4.64 5.02 6.04
CA GLY A 44 -4.76 6.03 4.98
C GLY A 44 -4.22 7.41 5.35
N GLU A 45 -3.71 7.60 6.58
CA GLU A 45 -3.00 8.81 6.96
C GLU A 45 -1.69 8.92 6.17
N GLY A 46 -1.38 10.13 5.68
CA GLY A 46 -0.19 10.35 4.86
C GLY A 46 -0.25 9.73 3.47
N VAL A 47 -1.44 9.33 3.00
CA VAL A 47 -1.67 8.86 1.63
C VAL A 47 -2.39 9.95 0.83
N TYR A 48 -1.70 10.48 -0.18
CA TYR A 48 -2.17 11.59 -1.01
C TYR A 48 -2.34 11.15 -2.46
N LEU A 49 -3.51 11.39 -3.05
CA LEU A 49 -3.73 11.31 -4.48
C LEU A 49 -3.46 12.68 -5.11
N VAL A 50 -2.37 12.80 -5.86
CA VAL A 50 -1.93 14.04 -6.49
C VAL A 50 -2.23 13.98 -7.99
N SER A 51 -2.86 15.03 -8.51
CA SER A 51 -3.18 15.16 -9.93
C SER A 51 -2.79 16.54 -10.47
N LYS A 52 -2.20 16.56 -11.66
CA LYS A 52 -1.93 17.79 -12.41
C LYS A 52 -3.12 18.10 -13.30
N LYS A 53 -3.55 19.36 -13.34
CA LYS A 53 -4.62 19.86 -14.20
C LYS A 53 -4.07 20.43 -15.50
N ASP A 54 -4.96 20.63 -16.48
CA ASP A 54 -4.60 21.12 -17.81
C ASP A 54 -3.98 22.53 -17.78
N ASP A 55 -4.35 23.36 -16.80
CA ASP A 55 -3.80 24.70 -16.58
C ASP A 55 -2.44 24.69 -15.84
N GLY A 56 -1.93 23.52 -15.47
CA GLY A 56 -0.69 23.35 -14.72
C GLY A 56 -0.84 23.31 -13.21
N SER A 57 -2.02 23.63 -12.68
CA SER A 57 -2.30 23.57 -11.23
C SER A 57 -2.27 22.14 -10.69
N ILE A 58 -2.00 22.00 -9.39
CA ILE A 58 -1.96 20.71 -8.71
C ILE A 58 -3.15 20.59 -7.76
N PHE A 59 -3.82 19.45 -7.83
CA PHE A 59 -4.88 19.06 -6.91
C PHE A 59 -4.48 17.79 -6.16
N SER A 60 -4.56 17.82 -4.85
CA SER A 60 -4.24 16.69 -3.99
C SER A 60 -5.40 16.35 -3.05
N VAL A 61 -5.60 15.06 -2.78
CA VAL A 61 -6.59 14.57 -1.82
C VAL A 61 -5.93 13.61 -0.84
N GLU A 62 -6.11 13.83 0.46
CA GLU A 62 -5.66 12.90 1.49
C GLU A 62 -6.71 11.82 1.79
N ALA A 63 -6.28 10.57 1.84
CA ALA A 63 -7.16 9.40 1.88
C ALA A 63 -7.88 9.18 3.21
N VAL A 64 -7.32 9.64 4.34
CA VAL A 64 -7.87 9.38 5.68
C VAL A 64 -9.14 10.19 5.99
N ASN A 65 -9.19 11.42 5.50
CA ASN A 65 -10.20 12.43 5.83
C ASN A 65 -10.87 13.05 4.58
N ASN A 66 -10.47 12.62 3.38
CA ASN A 66 -10.89 13.19 2.10
C ASN A 66 -10.61 14.70 2.00
N GLN A 67 -9.58 15.19 2.71
CA GLN A 67 -9.19 16.59 2.69
C GLN A 67 -8.59 16.93 1.34
N LYS A 68 -9.08 18.02 0.75
CA LYS A 68 -8.71 18.50 -0.58
C LYS A 68 -7.76 19.68 -0.47
N PHE A 69 -6.71 19.66 -1.28
CA PHE A 69 -5.70 20.70 -1.38
C PHE A 69 -5.57 21.14 -2.84
N TYR A 70 -5.39 22.43 -3.02
CA TYR A 70 -5.25 23.09 -4.32
C TYR A 70 -4.00 23.93 -4.27
N PHE A 71 -3.20 23.84 -5.33
CA PHE A 71 -1.94 24.56 -5.47
C PHE A 71 -1.90 25.16 -6.88
N ASP A 72 -1.42 26.39 -6.98
CA ASP A 72 -1.35 27.13 -8.24
C ASP A 72 -0.40 26.45 -9.22
N ASP A 73 0.68 25.83 -8.72
CA ASP A 73 1.65 25.09 -9.51
C ASP A 73 2.35 23.97 -8.71
N ILE A 74 3.31 23.31 -9.38
CA ILE A 74 4.09 22.22 -8.80
C ILE A 74 5.06 22.70 -7.71
N ASP A 75 5.55 23.93 -7.78
CA ASP A 75 6.54 24.45 -6.84
C ASP A 75 5.88 24.74 -5.49
N GLU A 76 4.67 25.33 -5.50
CA GLU A 76 3.86 25.51 -4.29
C GLU A 76 3.54 24.16 -3.63
N PHE A 77 3.13 23.16 -4.43
CA PHE A 77 2.90 21.81 -3.95
C PHE A 77 4.16 21.23 -3.30
N LEU A 78 5.31 21.31 -3.98
CA LEU A 78 6.56 20.75 -3.47
C LEU A 78 6.96 21.41 -2.15
N HIS A 79 6.90 22.74 -2.06
CA HIS A 79 7.25 23.46 -0.83
C HIS A 79 6.32 23.11 0.33
N LYS A 80 5.00 22.96 0.08
CA LYS A 80 4.05 22.58 1.13
C LYS A 80 4.36 21.23 1.77
N PHE A 81 4.91 20.29 0.99
CA PHE A 81 5.19 18.92 1.40
C PHE A 81 6.64 18.69 1.86
N GLU A 82 7.45 19.76 1.99
CA GLU A 82 8.83 19.69 2.48
C GLU A 82 8.94 19.13 3.91
N VAL A 83 7.98 19.48 4.78
CA VAL A 83 7.93 19.05 6.19
C VAL A 83 7.96 17.53 6.35
N ASN A 84 7.43 16.77 5.39
CA ASN A 84 7.42 15.30 5.40
C ASN A 84 8.81 14.66 5.22
N PHE A 85 9.85 15.47 5.03
CA PHE A 85 11.25 15.05 4.95
C PHE A 85 12.10 15.52 6.13
N GLU A 86 11.58 16.38 7.00
CA GLU A 86 12.35 17.01 8.08
C GLU A 86 12.16 16.31 9.43
N GLU A 87 10.95 15.80 9.69
CA GLU A 87 10.58 15.23 10.99
C GLU A 87 10.53 13.70 10.94
N ASP A 88 11.37 13.06 11.77
CA ASP A 88 11.20 11.66 12.12
C ASP A 88 10.21 11.55 13.30
N ASP A 89 9.18 10.72 13.18
CA ASP A 89 8.31 10.40 14.31
C ASP A 89 9.12 9.60 15.35
N GLU A 90 9.37 10.22 16.51
CA GLU A 90 10.09 9.64 17.65
C GLU A 90 9.45 8.34 18.18
N HIS A 91 8.18 8.08 17.89
CA HIS A 91 7.49 6.83 18.21
C HIS A 91 7.65 5.76 17.12
N ALA A 92 8.14 6.11 15.94
CA ALA A 92 8.35 5.20 14.81
C ALA A 92 9.77 4.60 14.82
N ALA A 93 10.10 3.83 15.87
CA ALA A 93 11.46 3.30 16.11
C ALA A 93 12.07 2.53 14.92
N TYR A 94 11.27 1.84 14.10
CA TYR A 94 11.74 1.10 12.93
C TYR A 94 11.87 1.94 11.63
N PHE A 95 11.38 3.18 11.67
CA PHE A 95 11.29 4.11 10.55
C PHE A 95 12.14 5.37 10.74
N GLN A 96 12.87 5.48 11.85
CA GLN A 96 13.90 6.49 12.07
C GLN A 96 14.86 6.59 10.88
N GLY A 97 15.10 7.80 10.39
CA GLY A 97 15.92 8.09 9.22
C GLY A 97 15.30 7.63 7.90
N LYS A 98 13.99 7.37 7.87
CA LYS A 98 13.25 6.95 6.66
C LYS A 98 12.05 7.84 6.37
N ALA A 99 12.12 9.12 6.74
CA ALA A 99 11.20 10.15 6.28
C ALA A 99 11.13 10.22 4.74
N GLY A 100 10.06 10.86 4.24
CA GLY A 100 9.79 11.02 2.82
C GLY A 100 8.65 10.16 2.29
N PHE A 101 8.60 10.03 0.96
CA PHE A 101 7.44 9.53 0.24
C PHE A 101 7.72 8.33 -0.66
N VAL A 102 6.91 7.29 -0.53
CA VAL A 102 6.77 6.26 -1.55
C VAL A 102 5.76 6.74 -2.59
N GLY A 103 6.23 7.06 -3.79
CA GLY A 103 5.41 7.46 -4.93
C GLY A 103 5.07 6.27 -5.84
N CYS A 104 3.79 6.01 -6.01
CA CYS A 104 3.23 4.93 -6.84
C CYS A 104 2.31 5.48 -7.93
N ARG A 105 2.16 4.74 -9.03
CA ARG A 105 1.10 5.00 -10.00
C ARG A 105 -0.27 4.84 -9.33
N TYR A 106 -1.25 5.63 -9.77
CA TYR A 106 -2.65 5.41 -9.40
C TYR A 106 -3.20 4.19 -10.15
N LEU A 107 -3.72 3.21 -9.41
CA LEU A 107 -4.32 2.00 -9.95
C LEU A 107 -5.84 2.16 -9.98
N GLU A 108 -6.41 2.41 -11.17
CA GLU A 108 -7.84 2.77 -11.33
C GLU A 108 -8.81 1.72 -10.76
N ARG A 109 -8.43 0.45 -10.79
CA ARG A 109 -9.21 -0.65 -10.22
C ARG A 109 -9.19 -0.69 -8.70
N ILE A 110 -8.59 0.29 -8.02
CA ILE A 110 -8.82 0.48 -6.58
C ILE A 110 -10.30 0.67 -6.25
N SER A 111 -11.08 1.20 -7.21
CA SER A 111 -12.55 1.27 -7.16
C SER A 111 -13.23 -0.11 -7.04
N GLU A 112 -12.58 -1.18 -7.50
CA GLU A 112 -13.03 -2.56 -7.30
C GLU A 112 -12.68 -3.10 -5.92
N GLY A 113 -11.76 -2.43 -5.22
CA GLY A 113 -11.33 -2.75 -3.87
C GLY A 113 -9.90 -3.29 -3.77
N GLU A 114 -9.37 -3.19 -2.56
CA GLU A 114 -8.09 -3.77 -2.19
C GLU A 114 -8.28 -5.20 -1.67
N ILE A 115 -7.38 -6.10 -2.06
CA ILE A 115 -7.42 -7.52 -1.73
C ILE A 115 -6.27 -7.81 -0.78
N ARG A 116 -6.60 -8.05 0.49
CA ARG A 116 -5.65 -8.37 1.55
C ARG A 116 -5.55 -9.88 1.72
N VAL A 117 -4.35 -10.43 1.58
CA VAL A 117 -4.05 -11.81 1.99
C VAL A 117 -3.47 -11.77 3.39
N LEU A 118 -4.21 -12.33 4.34
CA LEU A 118 -3.81 -12.40 5.74
C LEU A 118 -3.04 -13.70 6.00
N LEU A 119 -1.85 -13.56 6.58
CA LEU A 119 -0.85 -14.60 6.71
C LEU A 119 -0.53 -14.90 8.17
N VAL A 120 -0.38 -16.19 8.48
CA VAL A 120 0.27 -16.67 9.71
C VAL A 120 1.55 -17.39 9.33
N ASN A 121 2.70 -16.85 9.73
CA ASN A 121 4.00 -17.20 9.16
C ASN A 121 3.96 -17.15 7.62
N ASP A 122 4.06 -18.26 6.91
CA ASP A 122 4.00 -18.34 5.45
C ASP A 122 2.64 -18.83 4.92
N LYS A 123 1.64 -19.01 5.77
CA LYS A 123 0.36 -19.62 5.42
C LYS A 123 -0.72 -18.56 5.26
N ALA A 124 -1.39 -18.53 4.11
CA ALA A 124 -2.59 -17.73 3.92
C ALA A 124 -3.73 -18.36 4.72
N ILE A 125 -4.38 -17.56 5.58
CA ILE A 125 -5.48 -18.03 6.43
C ILE A 125 -6.80 -17.30 6.16
N SER A 126 -6.76 -16.14 5.50
CA SER A 126 -7.95 -15.42 5.04
C SER A 126 -7.60 -14.51 3.86
N VAL A 127 -8.59 -14.28 2.98
CA VAL A 127 -8.56 -13.21 2.01
C VAL A 127 -9.64 -12.19 2.40
N VAL A 128 -9.26 -10.93 2.51
CA VAL A 128 -10.15 -9.83 2.87
C VAL A 128 -10.27 -8.90 1.68
N HIS A 129 -11.47 -8.80 1.12
CA HIS A 129 -11.77 -7.83 0.06
C HIS A 129 -12.33 -6.57 0.70
N LYS A 130 -11.58 -5.47 0.59
CA LYS A 130 -11.91 -4.16 1.15
C LYS A 130 -12.38 -3.27 0.00
N LYS A 131 -13.69 -3.08 -0.11
CA LYS A 131 -14.25 -2.25 -1.18
C LYS A 131 -14.49 -0.82 -0.66
N PRO A 132 -13.87 0.21 -1.27
CA PRO A 132 -14.16 1.61 -0.95
C PRO A 132 -15.66 1.93 -1.06
N GLN A 133 -16.08 3.01 -0.39
CA GLN A 133 -17.35 3.64 -0.72
C GLN A 133 -17.35 4.15 -2.17
N GLU A 134 -18.53 4.23 -2.78
CA GLU A 134 -18.64 4.73 -4.15
C GLU A 134 -18.13 6.17 -4.26
N GLY A 135 -17.23 6.42 -5.21
CA GLY A 135 -16.59 7.72 -5.40
C GLY A 135 -15.33 7.96 -4.54
N GLU A 136 -15.05 7.09 -3.57
CA GLU A 136 -13.84 7.17 -2.73
C GLU A 136 -12.74 6.24 -3.26
N PHE A 137 -11.49 6.66 -3.16
CA PHE A 137 -10.33 5.82 -3.54
C PHE A 137 -9.69 5.13 -2.33
N SER A 138 -10.04 5.52 -1.11
CA SER A 138 -9.53 4.92 0.14
C SER A 138 -10.36 3.69 0.53
N ALA A 139 -9.68 2.57 0.75
CA ALA A 139 -10.30 1.29 1.12
C ALA A 139 -10.25 1.00 2.64
N THR A 140 -10.11 2.03 3.48
CA THR A 140 -9.96 1.86 4.93
C THR A 140 -11.32 1.83 5.63
N LEU A 141 -11.43 1.19 6.80
CA LEU A 141 -12.68 1.20 7.57
C LEU A 141 -13.11 2.62 7.95
N PHE A 142 -12.15 3.52 8.19
CA PHE A 142 -12.41 4.92 8.53
C PHE A 142 -13.02 5.70 7.36
N SER A 143 -12.76 5.30 6.11
CA SER A 143 -13.41 5.85 4.92
C SER A 143 -14.72 5.13 4.54
N GLY A 144 -15.26 4.29 5.43
CA GLY A 144 -16.55 3.62 5.22
C GLY A 144 -16.49 2.39 4.30
N ALA A 145 -15.31 1.86 4.01
CA ALA A 145 -15.15 0.69 3.16
C ALA A 145 -15.82 -0.57 3.74
N GLN A 146 -16.39 -1.39 2.86
CA GLN A 146 -17.00 -2.68 3.22
C GLN A 146 -15.96 -3.80 3.14
N TYR A 147 -15.86 -4.58 4.21
CA TYR A 147 -14.87 -5.65 4.33
C TYR A 147 -15.57 -6.99 4.24
N LYS A 148 -15.11 -7.84 3.31
CA LYS A 148 -15.59 -9.21 3.17
C LYS A 148 -14.45 -10.18 3.44
N TYR A 149 -14.63 -11.02 4.46
CA TYR A 149 -13.67 -12.07 4.84
C TYR A 149 -14.05 -13.38 4.16
N GLU A 150 -13.12 -13.97 3.44
CA GLU A 150 -13.33 -15.15 2.61
C GLU A 150 -12.19 -16.16 2.77
N SER A 151 -12.43 -17.39 2.32
CA SER A 151 -11.44 -18.45 2.42
C SER A 151 -10.34 -18.26 1.37
N PRO A 152 -9.06 -18.48 1.70
CA PRO A 152 -8.00 -18.55 0.70
C PRO A 152 -8.15 -19.76 -0.25
N GLU A 153 -9.00 -20.74 0.08
CA GLU A 153 -9.33 -21.87 -0.81
C GLU A 153 -10.41 -21.54 -1.84
N ASP A 154 -11.11 -20.40 -1.73
CA ASP A 154 -12.14 -20.03 -2.70
C ASP A 154 -11.51 -19.91 -4.11
N PRO A 155 -12.07 -20.57 -5.15
CA PRO A 155 -11.44 -20.64 -6.47
C PRO A 155 -11.11 -19.27 -7.09
N LYS A 156 -11.90 -18.24 -6.79
CA LYS A 156 -11.67 -16.87 -7.28
C LYS A 156 -10.42 -16.20 -6.71
N TRP A 157 -9.93 -16.65 -5.55
CA TRP A 157 -8.72 -16.11 -4.92
C TRP A 157 -7.47 -16.94 -5.18
N LYS A 158 -7.60 -18.03 -5.95
CA LYS A 158 -6.51 -18.95 -6.25
C LYS A 158 -5.28 -18.25 -6.81
N ASP A 159 -5.45 -17.27 -7.70
CA ASP A 159 -4.33 -16.62 -8.37
C ASP A 159 -3.57 -15.66 -7.46
N VAL A 160 -4.26 -14.83 -6.67
CA VAL A 160 -3.60 -13.95 -5.68
C VAL A 160 -2.94 -14.75 -4.56
N VAL A 161 -3.54 -15.86 -4.11
CA VAL A 161 -2.94 -16.74 -3.10
C VAL A 161 -1.70 -17.43 -3.67
N LYS A 162 -1.76 -17.93 -4.91
CA LYS A 162 -0.59 -18.53 -5.59
C LYS A 162 0.53 -17.51 -5.81
N LEU A 163 0.19 -16.29 -6.23
CA LEU A 163 1.14 -15.18 -6.36
C LEU A 163 1.82 -14.89 -5.02
N THR A 164 1.01 -14.76 -3.95
CA THR A 164 1.50 -14.53 -2.58
C THR A 164 2.49 -15.62 -2.18
N GLN A 165 2.11 -16.89 -2.28
CA GLN A 165 2.96 -18.02 -1.88
C GLN A 165 4.29 -18.08 -2.66
N LYS A 166 4.26 -17.79 -3.96
CA LYS A 166 5.47 -17.69 -4.78
C LYS A 166 6.31 -16.47 -4.36
N GLY A 167 5.66 -15.35 -4.09
CA GLY A 167 6.25 -14.10 -3.62
C GLY A 167 7.01 -14.26 -2.31
N LEU A 168 6.37 -14.89 -1.32
CA LEU A 168 6.97 -15.19 -0.03
C LEU A 168 8.31 -15.92 -0.20
N LYS A 169 8.30 -17.05 -0.92
CA LYS A 169 9.48 -17.91 -1.05
C LYS A 169 10.61 -17.29 -1.87
N LYS A 170 10.28 -16.62 -2.97
CA LYS A 170 11.28 -16.12 -3.94
C LYS A 170 11.74 -14.70 -3.67
N HIS A 171 10.85 -13.84 -3.20
CA HIS A 171 11.08 -12.41 -3.16
C HIS A 171 11.13 -11.86 -1.73
N ILE A 172 10.37 -12.41 -0.78
CA ILE A 172 10.37 -11.90 0.60
C ILE A 172 11.39 -12.61 1.49
N LYS A 173 11.52 -13.94 1.41
CA LYS A 173 12.41 -14.73 2.28
C LYS A 173 13.86 -14.21 2.36
N PRO A 174 14.50 -13.76 1.25
CA PRO A 174 15.85 -13.20 1.32
C PRO A 174 15.98 -11.97 2.23
N PHE A 175 14.94 -11.14 2.33
CA PHE A 175 14.95 -9.94 3.16
C PHE A 175 14.77 -10.23 4.65
N LEU A 176 14.40 -11.45 5.03
CA LEU A 176 14.25 -11.84 6.44
C LEU A 176 15.58 -12.19 7.11
N MET A 177 16.70 -12.21 6.37
CA MET A 177 18.05 -12.46 6.93
C MET A 177 18.13 -13.72 7.83
N GLY A 178 17.46 -14.80 7.40
CA GLY A 178 17.41 -16.07 8.15
C GLY A 178 16.32 -16.16 9.21
N GLN A 179 15.60 -15.08 9.51
CA GLN A 179 14.47 -15.09 10.45
C GLN A 179 13.25 -15.80 9.87
N ASN A 180 12.32 -16.14 10.76
CA ASN A 180 10.99 -16.61 10.39
C ASN A 180 10.14 -15.47 9.83
N TYR A 181 9.11 -15.83 9.06
CA TYR A 181 8.08 -14.85 8.69
C TYR A 181 7.38 -14.32 9.94
N PRO A 182 6.81 -13.10 9.90
CA PRO A 182 6.02 -12.58 11.00
C PRO A 182 4.86 -13.53 11.37
N LEU A 183 4.50 -13.54 12.66
CA LEU A 183 3.47 -14.43 13.17
C LEU A 183 2.09 -14.12 12.57
N LEU A 184 1.73 -12.85 12.46
CA LEU A 184 0.48 -12.38 11.86
C LEU A 184 0.75 -11.08 11.09
N TRP A 185 0.47 -11.11 9.79
CA TRP A 185 0.82 -10.03 8.88
C TRP A 185 0.01 -10.13 7.60
N THR A 186 0.08 -9.13 6.74
CA THR A 186 -0.72 -9.07 5.51
C THR A 186 0.09 -8.63 4.31
N MET A 187 -0.36 -9.07 3.14
CA MET A 187 0.05 -8.54 1.85
C MET A 187 -1.19 -8.02 1.12
N ASP A 188 -1.19 -6.75 0.78
CA ASP A 188 -2.36 -6.04 0.27
C ASP A 188 -2.14 -5.71 -1.20
N TYR A 189 -3.08 -6.13 -2.05
CA TYR A 189 -2.99 -6.05 -3.50
C TYR A 189 -4.09 -5.18 -4.07
N ILE A 190 -3.77 -4.47 -5.14
CA ILE A 190 -4.73 -3.74 -5.96
C ILE A 190 -4.67 -4.34 -7.36
N LEU A 191 -5.84 -4.48 -7.99
CA LEU A 191 -5.92 -5.02 -9.35
C LEU A 191 -5.45 -4.00 -10.39
N ASP A 192 -4.97 -4.55 -11.50
CA ASP A 192 -4.64 -3.86 -12.73
C ASP A 192 -4.83 -4.83 -13.90
N TYR A 193 -4.47 -4.42 -15.12
CA TYR A 193 -4.51 -5.28 -16.29
C TYR A 193 -3.10 -5.58 -16.81
N ASN A 194 -2.89 -6.84 -17.20
CA ASN A 194 -1.79 -7.20 -18.08
C ASN A 194 -2.04 -6.65 -19.49
N LYS A 195 -1.00 -6.67 -20.34
CA LYS A 195 -1.13 -6.20 -21.74
C LYS A 195 -2.15 -6.99 -22.56
N ASP A 196 -2.46 -8.22 -22.17
CA ASP A 196 -3.46 -9.08 -22.80
C ASP A 196 -4.88 -8.91 -22.21
N GLY A 197 -5.06 -7.96 -21.27
CA GLY A 197 -6.33 -7.69 -20.60
C GLY A 197 -6.66 -8.64 -19.44
N SER A 198 -5.79 -9.60 -19.12
CA SER A 198 -5.98 -10.46 -17.95
C SER A 198 -5.69 -9.72 -16.64
N ASP A 199 -6.28 -10.20 -15.54
CA ASP A 199 -6.07 -9.62 -14.21
C ASP A 199 -4.60 -9.68 -13.79
N LYS A 200 -4.11 -8.55 -13.26
CA LYS A 200 -2.81 -8.42 -12.63
C LYS A 200 -3.00 -7.95 -11.20
N TYR A 201 -2.41 -8.67 -10.24
CA TYR A 201 -2.35 -8.24 -8.85
C TYR A 201 -1.06 -7.46 -8.62
N VAL A 202 -1.17 -6.23 -8.14
CA VAL A 202 -0.04 -5.36 -7.81
C VAL A 202 0.02 -5.22 -6.30
N LEU A 203 1.14 -5.64 -5.69
CA LEU A 203 1.39 -5.49 -4.27
C LEU A 203 1.53 -4.00 -3.94
N SER A 204 0.63 -3.50 -3.09
CA SER A 204 0.53 -2.10 -2.66
C SER A 204 1.19 -1.88 -1.30
N GLU A 205 1.04 -2.82 -0.38
CA GLU A 205 1.50 -2.69 1.01
C GLU A 205 1.75 -4.06 1.66
N ILE A 206 2.69 -4.10 2.62
CA ILE A 206 2.87 -5.22 3.56
C ILE A 206 2.73 -4.67 4.98
N ASN A 207 1.86 -5.27 5.79
CA ASN A 207 1.65 -4.87 7.18
C ASN A 207 2.08 -5.98 8.14
N CYS A 208 3.02 -5.70 9.04
CA CYS A 208 3.55 -6.66 10.02
C CYS A 208 3.05 -6.43 11.46
N SER A 209 2.13 -5.49 11.67
CA SER A 209 1.72 -4.99 12.99
C SER A 209 0.47 -5.67 13.57
N CYS A 210 0.48 -7.01 13.67
CA CYS A 210 -0.57 -7.77 14.40
C CYS A 210 -2.02 -7.38 14.00
N VAL A 211 -2.23 -7.13 12.70
CA VAL A 211 -3.49 -6.57 12.19
C VAL A 211 -4.68 -7.42 12.64
N GLY A 212 -5.61 -6.80 13.37
CA GLY A 212 -6.87 -7.44 13.77
C GLY A 212 -6.77 -8.45 14.92
N ILE A 213 -5.64 -8.59 15.64
CA ILE A 213 -5.54 -9.56 16.76
C ILE A 213 -6.62 -9.35 17.84
N THR A 214 -7.03 -8.10 18.07
CA THR A 214 -8.05 -7.76 19.08
C THR A 214 -9.48 -7.87 18.56
N SER A 215 -9.70 -7.76 17.25
CA SER A 215 -11.02 -7.78 16.60
C SER A 215 -11.39 -9.13 15.98
N ASP A 216 -10.40 -9.92 15.57
CA ASP A 216 -10.57 -11.12 14.75
C ASP A 216 -10.08 -12.37 15.48
N LEU A 217 -10.59 -12.58 16.70
CA LEU A 217 -10.24 -13.71 17.56
C LEU A 217 -10.43 -15.09 16.90
N GLN A 218 -11.21 -15.17 15.81
CA GLN A 218 -11.33 -16.37 14.98
C GLN A 218 -9.98 -16.92 14.50
N TYR A 219 -8.97 -16.06 14.30
CA TYR A 219 -7.63 -16.47 13.88
C TYR A 219 -6.75 -16.97 15.02
N ALA A 220 -7.16 -16.78 16.28
CA ALA A 220 -6.38 -17.23 17.45
C ALA A 220 -6.10 -18.73 17.42
N LYS A 221 -7.02 -19.54 16.88
CA LYS A 221 -6.81 -20.99 16.71
C LYS A 221 -5.68 -21.30 15.73
N GLU A 222 -5.63 -20.62 14.59
CA GLU A 222 -4.56 -20.81 13.60
C GLU A 222 -3.22 -20.32 14.13
N ILE A 223 -3.20 -19.18 14.82
CA ILE A 223 -2.01 -18.66 15.50
C ILE A 223 -1.52 -19.66 16.56
N ALA A 224 -2.41 -20.20 17.39
CA ALA A 224 -2.05 -21.16 18.43
C ALA A 224 -1.40 -22.44 17.88
N LYS A 225 -1.75 -22.87 16.65
CA LYS A 225 -1.12 -24.03 16.00
C LYS A 225 0.37 -23.83 15.76
N VAL A 226 0.85 -22.59 15.64
CA VAL A 226 2.29 -22.29 15.49
C VAL A 226 3.09 -22.68 16.73
N PHE A 227 2.47 -22.61 17.92
CA PHE A 227 3.13 -22.90 19.20
C PHE A 227 2.96 -24.35 19.67
N LYS A 228 2.08 -25.12 19.01
CA LYS A 228 1.96 -26.56 19.29
C LYS A 228 3.14 -27.29 18.64
N LYS A 229 4.04 -27.79 19.49
CA LYS A 229 5.13 -28.70 19.11
C LYS A 229 4.58 -30.06 18.67
#